data_AF-A0ABD5USK1-F1
#
_entry.id   AF-A0ABD5USK1-F1
#
_cell.length_a   1.000
_cell.length_b   1.000
_cell.length_c   1.000
_cell.angle_alpha   90.00
_cell.angle_beta   90.00
_cell.angle_gamma   90.00
#
_symmetry.space_group_name_H-M   'P 1'
#
loop_
_entity.id
_entity.type
_entity.pdbx_description
1 polymer ?
#
loop_
_entity_poly.entity_id
_entity_poly.type
_entity_poly.pdbx_seq_one_letter_code
_entity_poly.pdbx_strand_id
1 'polypeptide(L)'
;MSKVERRVRSLVREDGEMRDAVEVVLDRATDGEVQWVDVRDEITSGQWGRLIEKEILVDGETGFALADPDAIEAGMTNDDDGDLSSGGDVETPETTSWTKWDKIAGVATLGAFVGYAVSPVRNAIAGSIDIVLGPLLNIVPFYVVIMVIALATGLYSTLLRAGLMDMDKMSAYQDRMKDIQNRRKEAKERDDQAALDAIQEEQMDAMGDQLGMFKEQFRPMVWIMFLTIPAFLWMFWVIGYRGSESAYPEIAAQELIVPIAGTVTWDAGLVGPIQMWIVWYFLCSMAFTQLVQKSLNIQMSPTSS
;
A
#
# COMPACT_ATOMS: atom_id res chain seq x y z
N MET A 1 0.25 10.58 24.33
CA MET A 1 -0.58 9.39 24.55
C MET A 1 -0.30 8.81 25.92
N SER A 2 -1.27 8.88 26.84
CA SER A 2 -1.11 8.28 28.17
C SER A 2 -1.15 6.74 28.07
N LYS A 3 -0.76 6.03 29.13
CA LYS A 3 -0.86 4.55 29.14
C LYS A 3 -2.32 4.10 29.10
N VAL A 4 -3.22 4.84 29.74
CA VAL A 4 -4.66 4.57 29.79
C VAL A 4 -5.29 4.79 28.42
N GLU A 5 -4.96 5.89 27.75
CA GLU A 5 -5.44 6.21 26.39
C GLU A 5 -5.10 5.10 25.39
N ARG A 6 -3.86 4.56 25.44
CA ARG A 6 -3.44 3.46 24.57
C ARG A 6 -4.19 2.15 24.85
N ARG A 7 -4.48 1.87 26.12
CA ARG A 7 -5.23 0.66 26.51
C ARG A 7 -6.69 0.73 26.08
N VAL A 8 -7.33 1.88 26.28
CA VAL A 8 -8.71 2.14 25.81
C VAL A 8 -8.78 2.04 24.29
N ARG A 9 -7.86 2.70 23.58
CA ARG A 9 -7.80 2.66 22.11
C ARG A 9 -7.55 1.25 21.57
N SER A 10 -6.69 0.46 22.22
CA SER A 10 -6.49 -0.96 21.89
C SER A 10 -7.76 -1.77 22.11
N LEU A 11 -8.44 -1.58 23.24
CA LEU A 11 -9.60 -2.36 23.64
C LEU A 11 -10.82 -2.08 22.73
N VAL A 12 -11.01 -0.82 22.35
CA VAL A 12 -12.06 -0.36 21.43
C VAL A 12 -11.80 -0.81 19.98
N ARG A 13 -10.53 -0.92 19.58
CA ARG A 13 -10.14 -1.42 18.23
C ARG A 13 -10.29 -2.94 18.10
N GLU A 14 -10.04 -3.68 19.17
CA GLU A 14 -10.10 -5.14 19.19
C GLU A 14 -11.54 -5.65 19.26
N ASP A 15 -12.42 -4.92 19.95
CA ASP A 15 -13.81 -5.31 20.19
C ASP A 15 -14.73 -4.08 20.13
N GLY A 16 -15.55 -3.98 19.08
CA GLY A 16 -16.48 -2.86 18.89
C GLY A 16 -17.53 -2.77 20.00
N GLU A 17 -17.93 -3.89 20.61
CA GLU A 17 -18.88 -3.90 21.73
C GLU A 17 -18.25 -3.37 23.03
N MET A 18 -16.92 -3.31 23.11
CA MET A 18 -16.23 -2.68 24.24
C MET A 18 -16.27 -1.15 24.15
N ARG A 19 -16.49 -0.57 22.96
CA ARG A 19 -16.66 0.88 22.81
C ARG A 19 -17.87 1.37 23.58
N ASP A 20 -19.02 0.75 23.32
CA ASP A 20 -20.29 1.05 23.96
C ASP A 20 -20.19 0.85 25.48
N ALA A 21 -19.45 -0.17 25.92
CA ALA A 21 -19.26 -0.45 27.33
C ALA A 21 -18.43 0.63 28.06
N VAL A 22 -17.39 1.18 27.42
CA VAL A 22 -16.60 2.27 28.02
C VAL A 22 -17.40 3.58 27.99
N GLU A 23 -18.23 3.80 26.95
CA GLU A 23 -19.08 5.01 26.82
C GLU A 23 -20.15 5.05 27.91
N VAL A 24 -20.85 3.93 28.14
CA VAL A 24 -21.82 3.79 29.24
C VAL A 24 -21.17 4.06 30.61
N VAL A 25 -19.92 3.65 30.80
CA VAL A 25 -19.19 3.86 32.05
C VAL A 25 -18.76 5.32 32.23
N LEU A 26 -18.34 6.02 31.17
CA LEU A 26 -18.06 7.46 31.23
C LEU A 26 -19.32 8.27 31.52
N ASP A 27 -20.44 7.94 30.87
CA ASP A 27 -21.71 8.65 31.03
C ASP A 27 -22.33 8.48 32.42
N ARG A 28 -22.11 7.32 33.04
CA ARG A 28 -22.66 6.97 34.37
C ARG A 28 -21.73 7.34 35.51
N ALA A 29 -20.47 7.67 35.25
CA ALA A 29 -19.51 8.03 36.28
C ALA A 29 -19.88 9.38 36.92
N THR A 30 -19.97 9.41 38.25
CA THR A 30 -20.16 10.63 39.03
C THR A 30 -18.89 10.89 39.83
N ASP A 31 -18.31 12.08 39.70
CA ASP A 31 -17.03 12.45 40.32
C ASP A 31 -15.86 11.48 40.01
N GLY A 32 -15.91 10.84 38.83
CA GLY A 32 -14.89 9.88 38.38
C GLY A 32 -15.06 8.46 38.92
N GLU A 33 -16.13 8.16 39.67
CA GLU A 33 -16.45 6.82 40.16
C GLU A 33 -17.75 6.27 39.55
N VAL A 34 -17.80 4.95 39.39
CA VAL A 34 -18.97 4.21 38.86
C VAL A 34 -19.17 2.93 39.66
N GLN A 35 -20.43 2.56 39.92
CA GLN A 35 -20.76 1.28 40.54
C GLN A 35 -21.36 0.32 39.50
N TRP A 36 -21.08 -0.97 39.66
CA TRP A 36 -21.64 -2.02 38.81
C TRP A 36 -23.18 -1.98 38.76
N VAL A 37 -23.84 -1.62 39.86
CA VAL A 37 -25.31 -1.54 39.94
C VAL A 37 -25.89 -0.51 38.96
N ASP A 38 -25.12 0.53 38.63
CA ASP A 38 -25.58 1.63 37.78
C ASP A 38 -25.43 1.33 36.28
N VAL A 39 -24.67 0.28 35.92
CA VAL A 39 -24.30 -0.04 34.54
C VAL A 39 -24.68 -1.46 34.11
N ARG A 40 -24.98 -2.36 35.06
CA ARG A 40 -25.28 -3.79 34.81
C ARG A 40 -26.43 -4.09 33.84
N ASP A 41 -27.32 -3.11 33.61
CA ASP A 41 -28.47 -3.26 32.70
C ASP A 41 -28.07 -2.98 31.24
N GLU A 42 -26.89 -2.39 31.02
CA GLU A 42 -26.39 -1.96 29.70
C GLU A 42 -25.04 -2.58 29.32
N ILE A 43 -24.27 -3.06 30.29
CA ILE A 43 -23.02 -3.79 30.04
C ILE A 43 -23.04 -5.18 30.67
N THR A 44 -22.39 -6.13 30.02
CA THR A 44 -22.24 -7.51 30.51
C THR A 44 -21.15 -7.60 31.58
N SER A 45 -21.26 -8.60 32.47
CA SER A 45 -20.23 -8.85 33.49
C SER A 45 -18.86 -9.20 32.88
N GLY A 46 -18.84 -9.75 31.67
CA GLY A 46 -17.61 -10.01 30.91
C GLY A 46 -16.96 -8.72 30.38
N GLN A 47 -17.74 -7.76 29.90
CA GLN A 47 -17.22 -6.43 29.50
C GLN A 47 -16.67 -5.68 30.72
N TRP A 48 -17.40 -5.67 31.83
CA TRP A 48 -16.96 -5.05 33.09
C TRP A 48 -15.66 -5.65 33.63
N GLY A 49 -15.55 -6.98 33.63
CA GLY A 49 -14.32 -7.68 34.04
C GLY A 49 -13.11 -7.29 33.18
N ARG A 50 -13.30 -7.13 31.86
CA ARG A 50 -12.24 -6.68 30.94
C ARG A 50 -11.80 -5.24 31.19
N LEU A 51 -12.70 -4.35 31.60
CA LEU A 51 -12.35 -2.96 31.97
C LEU A 51 -11.47 -2.90 33.22
N ILE A 52 -11.72 -3.77 34.20
CA ILE A 52 -10.89 -3.91 35.40
C ILE A 52 -9.54 -4.55 35.06
N GLU A 53 -9.54 -5.63 34.26
CA GLU A 53 -8.31 -6.32 33.84
C GLU A 53 -7.36 -5.40 33.07
N LYS A 54 -7.90 -4.51 32.24
CA LYS A 54 -7.13 -3.54 31.46
C LYS A 54 -6.76 -2.28 32.26
N GLU A 55 -7.04 -2.25 33.57
CA GLU A 55 -6.78 -1.12 34.47
C GLU A 55 -7.42 0.20 33.97
N ILE A 56 -8.58 0.10 33.31
CA ILE A 56 -9.39 1.27 32.92
C ILE A 56 -10.28 1.67 34.10
N LEU A 57 -10.78 0.67 34.81
CA LEU A 57 -11.41 0.78 36.13
C LEU A 57 -10.42 0.33 37.20
N VAL A 58 -10.22 1.19 38.21
CA VAL A 58 -9.39 0.94 39.39
C VAL A 58 -10.24 1.03 40.65
N ASP A 59 -9.77 0.47 41.77
CA ASP A 59 -10.53 0.51 43.02
C ASP A 59 -10.68 1.96 43.52
N GLY A 60 -11.94 2.39 43.73
CA GLY A 60 -12.31 3.70 44.26
C GLY A 60 -12.81 3.64 45.72
N GLU A 61 -13.30 4.76 46.23
CA GLU A 61 -13.79 4.88 47.61
C GLU A 61 -15.21 4.32 47.79
N THR A 62 -16.09 4.53 46.80
CA THR A 62 -17.48 4.04 46.84
C THR A 62 -17.78 2.96 45.79
N GLY A 63 -16.89 2.76 44.83
CA GLY A 63 -17.04 1.79 43.74
C GLY A 63 -15.74 1.59 42.98
N PHE A 64 -15.80 1.66 41.64
CA PHE A 64 -14.62 1.68 40.80
C PHE A 64 -14.38 3.10 40.28
N ALA A 65 -13.17 3.62 40.44
CA ALA A 65 -12.75 4.88 39.87
C ALA A 65 -12.21 4.68 38.44
N LEU A 66 -12.45 5.66 37.59
CA LEU A 66 -11.81 5.76 36.28
C LEU A 66 -10.33 6.10 36.47
N ALA A 67 -9.44 5.34 35.84
CA ALA A 67 -8.00 5.52 36.01
C ALA A 67 -7.51 6.91 35.57
N ASP A 68 -8.11 7.45 34.50
CA ASP A 68 -7.84 8.78 33.96
C ASP A 68 -8.98 9.16 32.99
N PRO A 69 -10.04 9.87 33.45
CA PRO A 69 -11.22 10.16 32.64
C PRO A 69 -10.89 10.86 31.31
N ASP A 70 -10.01 11.87 31.37
CA ASP A 70 -9.60 12.66 30.21
C ASP A 70 -8.86 11.79 29.18
N ALA A 71 -8.01 10.86 29.64
CA ALA A 71 -7.32 9.93 28.77
C ALA A 71 -8.22 8.82 28.20
N ILE A 72 -9.27 8.43 28.93
CA ILE A 72 -10.24 7.45 28.46
C ILE A 72 -11.10 8.08 27.35
N GLU A 73 -11.55 9.32 27.54
CA GLU A 73 -12.27 10.09 26.52
C GLU A 73 -11.40 10.30 25.26
N ALA A 74 -10.13 10.71 25.43
CA ALA A 74 -9.19 10.82 24.30
C ALA A 74 -8.87 9.48 23.61
N GLY A 75 -9.05 8.36 24.33
CA GLY A 75 -8.95 7.01 23.79
C GLY A 75 -10.14 6.63 22.90
N MET A 76 -11.30 7.24 23.14
CA MET A 76 -12.55 7.05 22.37
C MET A 76 -12.71 8.01 21.21
N THR A 77 -12.15 9.22 21.31
CA THR A 77 -12.14 10.17 20.20
C THR A 77 -11.31 9.55 19.08
N ASN A 78 -11.99 9.08 18.03
CA ASN A 78 -11.31 8.88 16.77
C ASN A 78 -10.96 10.29 16.28
N ASP A 79 -9.69 10.57 16.02
CA ASP A 79 -9.28 11.71 15.18
C ASP A 79 -9.73 11.42 13.72
N ASP A 80 -11.04 11.26 13.51
CA ASP A 80 -11.72 10.87 12.28
C ASP A 80 -12.58 12.01 11.71
N ASP A 81 -12.14 13.27 11.84
CA ASP A 81 -12.53 14.27 10.85
C ASP A 81 -11.61 14.14 9.62
N GLY A 82 -11.81 13.03 8.91
CA GLY A 82 -11.42 12.86 7.52
C GLY A 82 -10.38 11.78 7.23
N ASP A 83 -10.73 10.50 7.34
CA ASP A 83 -10.32 9.54 6.30
C ASP A 83 -11.26 8.33 6.22
N LEU A 84 -12.13 8.32 5.20
CA LEU A 84 -12.81 7.11 4.77
C LEU A 84 -11.79 6.16 4.13
N SER A 85 -11.21 5.26 4.91
CA SER A 85 -10.52 4.08 4.37
C SER A 85 -10.61 2.90 5.34
N SER A 86 -11.69 2.14 5.23
CA SER A 86 -11.72 0.74 5.66
C SER A 86 -10.69 -0.04 4.83
N GLY A 87 -9.57 -0.43 5.45
CA GLY A 87 -8.52 -1.18 4.78
C GLY A 87 -7.24 -1.31 5.59
N GLY A 88 -7.26 -2.16 6.63
CA GLY A 88 -6.10 -2.86 7.20
C GLY A 88 -4.84 -2.04 7.49
N ASP A 89 -4.79 -1.41 8.67
CA ASP A 89 -3.53 -0.92 9.22
C ASP A 89 -2.73 -2.10 9.78
N VAL A 90 -1.79 -2.59 8.97
CA VAL A 90 -0.63 -3.35 9.46
C VAL A 90 0.17 -2.39 10.35
N GLU A 91 0.17 -2.64 11.65
CA GLU A 91 1.08 -1.98 12.60
C GLU A 91 2.51 -2.24 12.11
N THR A 92 3.12 -1.22 11.52
CA THR A 92 4.50 -1.34 11.07
C THR A 92 5.44 -0.69 12.09
N PRO A 93 6.42 -1.43 12.63
CA PRO A 93 7.37 -0.89 13.59
C PRO A 93 8.13 0.29 12.99
N GLU A 94 8.37 1.29 13.83
CA GLU A 94 9.23 2.44 13.59
C GLU A 94 10.60 1.94 13.10
N THR A 95 10.99 2.18 11.85
CA THR A 95 12.26 2.90 11.56
C THR A 95 12.45 3.39 10.12
N THR A 96 11.43 3.31 9.24
CA THR A 96 11.40 4.12 7.99
C THR A 96 9.96 4.56 7.72
N SER A 97 9.61 5.77 8.15
CA SER A 97 8.27 6.33 7.96
C SER A 97 8.08 6.77 6.50
N TRP A 98 6.96 6.36 5.90
CA TRP A 98 6.49 6.94 4.65
C TRP A 98 6.35 8.45 4.81
N THR A 99 6.78 9.21 3.81
CA THR A 99 6.54 10.64 3.81
C THR A 99 5.04 10.91 3.70
N LYS A 100 4.59 12.10 4.14
CA LYS A 100 3.19 12.51 3.97
C LYS A 100 2.75 12.41 2.50
N TRP A 101 3.66 12.70 1.58
CA TRP A 101 3.43 12.62 0.14
C TRP A 101 3.28 11.18 -0.36
N ASP A 102 4.05 10.22 0.18
CA ASP A 102 3.92 8.81 -0.18
C ASP A 102 2.53 8.27 0.19
N LYS A 103 2.01 8.65 1.36
CA LYS A 103 0.67 8.27 1.82
C LYS A 103 -0.41 8.87 0.92
N ILE A 104 -0.32 10.17 0.62
CA ILE A 104 -1.26 10.86 -0.27
C ILE A 104 -1.25 10.23 -1.67
N ALA A 105 -0.06 9.95 -2.21
CA ALA A 105 0.08 9.28 -3.50
C ALA A 105 -0.57 7.89 -3.48
N GLY A 106 -0.37 7.11 -2.41
CA GLY A 106 -1.02 5.80 -2.23
C GLY A 106 -2.54 5.88 -2.24
N VAL A 107 -3.11 6.75 -1.40
CA VAL A 107 -4.56 6.96 -1.30
C VAL A 107 -5.14 7.48 -2.62
N ALA A 108 -4.49 8.48 -3.23
CA ALA A 108 -4.92 9.03 -4.52
C ALA A 108 -4.90 7.98 -5.63
N THR A 109 -3.92 7.07 -5.62
CA THR A 109 -3.82 6.00 -6.61
C THR A 109 -4.93 4.96 -6.42
N LEU A 110 -5.19 4.56 -5.17
CA LEU A 110 -6.28 3.63 -4.85
C LEU A 110 -7.63 4.25 -5.21
N GLY A 111 -7.82 5.53 -4.87
CA GLY A 111 -9.00 6.31 -5.21
C GLY A 111 -9.18 6.47 -6.72
N ALA A 112 -8.11 6.70 -7.48
CA ALA A 112 -8.17 6.75 -8.94
C ALA A 112 -8.58 5.39 -9.53
N PHE A 113 -8.06 4.29 -8.99
CA PHE A 113 -8.38 2.94 -9.44
C PHE A 113 -9.84 2.56 -9.17
N VAL A 114 -10.34 2.78 -7.94
CA VAL A 114 -11.73 2.51 -7.57
C VAL A 114 -12.68 3.48 -8.27
N GLY A 115 -12.34 4.77 -8.28
CA GLY A 115 -13.11 5.84 -8.89
C GLY A 115 -13.25 5.69 -10.41
N TYR A 116 -12.32 5.02 -11.08
CA TYR A 116 -12.42 4.76 -12.52
C TYR A 116 -13.64 3.92 -12.92
N ALA A 117 -14.18 3.11 -12.00
CA ALA A 117 -15.44 2.40 -12.23
C ALA A 117 -16.64 3.36 -12.42
N VAL A 118 -16.51 4.62 -11.98
CA VAL A 118 -17.54 5.65 -12.04
C VAL A 118 -17.26 6.59 -13.22
N SER A 119 -18.16 6.62 -14.21
CA SER A 119 -17.94 7.37 -15.47
C SER A 119 -17.57 8.86 -15.29
N PRO A 120 -18.20 9.63 -14.38
CA PRO A 120 -17.78 11.02 -14.10
C PRO A 120 -16.32 11.15 -13.65
N VAL A 121 -15.87 10.30 -12.73
CA VAL A 121 -14.51 10.36 -12.17
C VAL A 121 -13.50 9.96 -13.24
N ARG A 122 -13.79 8.88 -13.98
CA ARG A 122 -13.02 8.50 -15.17
C ARG A 122 -12.87 9.66 -16.14
N ASN A 123 -13.97 10.32 -16.51
CA ASN A 123 -13.94 11.42 -17.47
C ASN A 123 -13.16 12.63 -16.95
N ALA A 124 -13.22 12.92 -15.64
CA ALA A 124 -12.44 14.00 -15.03
C ALA A 124 -10.93 13.70 -15.05
N ILE A 125 -10.53 12.50 -14.64
CA ILE A 125 -9.12 12.07 -14.64
C ILE A 125 -8.59 12.01 -16.07
N ALA A 126 -9.30 11.31 -16.96
CA ALA A 126 -8.91 11.18 -18.35
C ALA A 126 -8.89 12.54 -19.06
N GLY A 127 -9.91 13.38 -18.88
CA GLY A 127 -9.95 14.72 -19.47
C GLY A 127 -8.79 15.61 -19.01
N SER A 128 -8.36 15.50 -17.75
CA SER A 128 -7.19 16.24 -17.25
C SER A 128 -5.90 15.82 -17.95
N ILE A 129 -5.75 14.52 -18.21
CA ILE A 129 -4.59 13.95 -18.93
C ILE A 129 -4.67 14.27 -20.43
N ASP A 130 -5.87 14.29 -20.99
CA ASP A 130 -6.14 14.56 -22.40
C ASP A 130 -5.73 15.97 -22.80
N ILE A 131 -5.79 16.95 -21.89
CA ILE A 131 -5.26 18.31 -22.15
C ILE A 131 -3.78 18.27 -22.53
N VAL A 132 -3.02 17.31 -21.98
CA VAL A 132 -1.58 17.16 -22.22
C VAL A 132 -1.29 16.15 -23.34
N LEU A 133 -1.97 15.00 -23.34
CA LEU A 133 -1.71 13.89 -24.27
C LEU A 133 -2.58 13.91 -25.53
N GLY A 134 -3.75 14.54 -25.49
CA GLY A 134 -4.66 14.68 -26.63
C GLY A 134 -4.02 15.38 -27.85
N PRO A 135 -3.25 16.47 -27.69
CA PRO A 135 -2.52 17.08 -28.80
C PRO A 135 -1.57 16.11 -29.51
N LEU A 136 -0.94 15.18 -28.77
CA LEU A 136 -0.04 14.17 -29.35
C LEU A 136 -0.78 13.22 -30.29
N LEU A 137 -2.03 12.86 -29.99
CA LEU A 137 -2.86 11.99 -30.84
C LEU A 137 -3.11 12.56 -32.24
N ASN A 138 -3.05 13.89 -32.39
CA ASN A 138 -3.25 14.58 -33.67
C ASN A 138 -1.97 14.75 -34.47
N ILE A 139 -0.80 14.62 -33.84
CA ILE A 139 0.51 14.87 -34.46
C ILE A 139 1.17 13.55 -34.87
N VAL A 140 1.06 12.52 -34.03
CA VAL A 140 1.71 11.23 -34.26
C VAL A 140 0.71 10.07 -34.22
N PRO A 141 0.99 8.98 -34.95
CA PRO A 141 0.16 7.79 -34.89
C PRO A 141 0.05 7.23 -33.46
N PHE A 142 -1.06 6.56 -33.17
CA PHE A 142 -1.35 6.07 -31.83
C PHE A 142 -0.29 5.10 -31.27
N TYR A 143 0.28 4.23 -32.12
CA TYR A 143 1.37 3.34 -31.72
C TYR A 143 2.63 4.09 -31.26
N VAL A 144 2.89 5.29 -31.80
CA VAL A 144 3.99 6.17 -31.39
C VAL A 144 3.66 6.80 -30.03
N VAL A 145 2.41 7.19 -29.79
CA VAL A 145 1.97 7.69 -28.48
C VAL A 145 2.17 6.63 -27.40
N ILE A 146 1.77 5.38 -27.66
CA ILE A 146 2.01 4.25 -26.74
C ILE A 146 3.51 4.07 -26.46
N MET A 147 4.34 4.15 -27.51
CA MET A 147 5.78 4.04 -27.37
C MET A 147 6.35 5.18 -26.49
N VAL A 148 5.93 6.43 -26.71
CA VAL A 148 6.35 7.58 -25.90
C VAL A 148 5.95 7.40 -24.43
N ILE A 149 4.72 6.96 -24.17
CA ILE A 149 4.26 6.67 -22.80
C ILE A 149 5.11 5.55 -22.19
N ALA A 150 5.34 4.45 -22.90
CA ALA A 150 6.17 3.34 -22.40
C ALA A 150 7.62 3.77 -22.09
N LEU A 151 8.22 4.62 -22.95
CA LEU A 151 9.55 5.19 -22.72
C LEU A 151 9.55 6.10 -21.49
N ALA A 152 8.55 6.97 -21.36
CA ALA A 152 8.40 7.85 -20.20
C ALA A 152 8.24 7.02 -18.92
N THR A 153 7.42 5.96 -18.95
CA THR A 153 7.24 5.00 -17.84
C THR A 153 8.53 4.33 -17.45
N GLY A 154 9.31 3.83 -18.42
CA GLY A 154 10.62 3.27 -18.15
C GLY A 154 11.56 4.28 -17.50
N LEU A 155 11.56 5.53 -18.00
CA LEU A 155 12.43 6.60 -17.51
C LEU A 155 12.09 7.00 -16.07
N TYR A 156 10.85 7.44 -15.79
CA TYR A 156 10.49 7.85 -14.43
C TYR A 156 10.53 6.68 -13.45
N SER A 157 10.20 5.46 -13.86
CA SER A 157 10.29 4.30 -12.96
C SER A 157 11.73 3.99 -12.57
N THR A 158 12.68 4.20 -13.48
CA THR A 158 14.10 4.06 -13.20
C THR A 158 14.58 5.19 -12.29
N LEU A 159 14.19 6.44 -12.55
CA LEU A 159 14.56 7.59 -11.71
C LEU A 159 13.98 7.49 -10.30
N LEU A 160 12.71 7.09 -10.16
CA LEU A 160 12.07 6.89 -8.86
C LEU A 160 12.73 5.75 -8.08
N ARG A 161 13.06 4.63 -8.74
CA ARG A 161 13.83 3.56 -8.09
C ARG A 161 15.21 4.04 -7.67
N ALA A 162 15.92 4.80 -8.49
CA ALA A 162 17.24 5.32 -8.14
C ALA A 162 17.22 6.38 -7.03
N GLY A 163 16.19 7.22 -6.98
CA GLY A 163 16.10 8.33 -6.04
C GLY A 163 15.42 8.00 -4.71
N LEU A 164 14.53 7.00 -4.68
CA LEU A 164 13.75 6.64 -3.49
C LEU A 164 14.22 5.35 -2.81
N MET A 165 15.13 4.60 -3.44
CA MET A 165 15.70 3.37 -2.89
C MET A 165 17.11 3.64 -2.36
N ASP A 166 17.37 3.25 -1.12
CA ASP A 166 18.70 3.34 -0.51
C ASP A 166 19.51 2.09 -0.86
N MET A 167 20.38 2.22 -1.87
CA MET A 167 21.21 1.11 -2.35
C MET A 167 22.27 0.69 -1.33
N ASP A 168 22.75 1.63 -0.52
CA ASP A 168 23.78 1.36 0.49
C ASP A 168 23.21 0.52 1.61
N LYS A 169 22.03 0.86 2.13
CA LYS A 169 21.31 0.01 3.10
C LYS A 169 21.04 -1.39 2.56
N MET A 170 20.67 -1.50 1.29
CA MET A 170 20.40 -2.81 0.69
C MET A 170 21.67 -3.65 0.56
N SER A 171 22.82 -3.06 0.24
CA SER A 171 24.11 -3.78 0.25
C SER A 171 24.51 -4.26 1.65
N ALA A 172 24.39 -3.41 2.67
CA ALA A 172 24.71 -3.76 4.05
C ALA A 172 23.84 -4.92 4.56
N TYR A 173 22.56 -4.92 4.18
CA TYR A 173 21.64 -6.02 4.50
C TYR A 173 22.01 -7.32 3.76
N GLN A 174 22.32 -7.24 2.47
CA GLN A 174 22.77 -8.40 1.69
C GLN A 174 24.03 -9.04 2.30
N ASP A 175 24.98 -8.22 2.75
CA ASP A 175 26.21 -8.70 3.37
C ASP A 175 25.94 -9.33 4.75
N ARG A 176 25.08 -8.71 5.58
CA ARG A 176 24.63 -9.30 6.85
C ARG A 176 23.95 -10.66 6.66
N MET A 177 23.09 -10.77 5.66
CA MET A 177 22.40 -12.02 5.34
C MET A 177 23.38 -13.11 4.85
N LYS A 178 24.37 -12.75 4.02
CA LYS A 178 25.43 -13.69 3.59
C LYS A 178 26.27 -14.16 4.78
N ASP A 179 26.64 -13.25 5.68
CA ASP A 179 27.41 -13.59 6.88
C ASP A 179 26.64 -14.57 7.79
N ILE A 180 25.36 -14.29 8.04
CA ILE A 180 24.46 -15.18 8.80
C ILE A 180 24.36 -16.57 8.14
N GLN A 181 24.23 -16.64 6.82
CA GLN A 181 24.18 -17.91 6.09
C GLN A 181 25.50 -18.70 6.21
N ASN A 182 26.64 -18.02 6.11
CA ASN A 182 27.96 -18.63 6.27
C ASN A 182 28.16 -19.16 7.69
N ARG A 183 27.86 -18.34 8.72
CA ARG A 183 27.94 -18.76 10.13
C ARG A 183 27.04 -19.95 10.43
N ARG A 184 25.82 -19.95 9.88
CA ARG A 184 24.90 -21.09 10.02
C ARG A 184 25.47 -22.37 9.40
N LYS A 185 26.09 -22.25 8.23
CA LYS A 185 26.72 -23.40 7.55
C LYS A 185 27.87 -23.95 8.38
N GLU A 186 28.75 -23.10 8.90
CA GLU A 186 29.86 -23.52 9.77
C GLU A 186 29.37 -24.15 11.08
N ALA A 187 28.35 -23.57 11.73
CA ALA A 187 27.78 -24.12 12.95
C ALA A 187 27.13 -25.50 12.71
N LYS A 188 26.47 -25.67 11.55
CA LYS A 188 25.91 -26.96 11.13
C LYS A 188 26.98 -27.99 10.83
N GLU A 189 28.09 -27.60 10.21
CA GLU A 189 29.24 -28.49 9.97
C GLU A 189 29.93 -28.93 11.26
N ARG A 190 29.82 -28.11 12.33
CA ARG A 190 30.34 -28.41 13.67
C ARG A 190 29.32 -29.11 14.58
N ASP A 191 28.11 -29.40 14.10
CA ASP A 191 26.97 -29.95 14.87
C ASP A 191 26.72 -29.17 16.19
N ASP A 192 26.95 -27.86 16.18
CA ASP A 192 26.77 -27.00 17.36
C ASP A 192 25.34 -26.44 17.40
N GLN A 193 24.47 -27.15 18.12
CA GLN A 193 23.06 -26.79 18.25
C GLN A 193 22.84 -25.44 18.95
N ALA A 194 23.69 -25.07 19.92
CA ALA A 194 23.55 -23.80 20.63
C ALA A 194 23.91 -22.60 19.74
N ALA A 195 24.94 -22.74 18.90
CA ALA A 195 25.27 -21.73 17.91
C ALA A 195 24.18 -21.59 16.83
N LEU A 196 23.58 -22.72 16.41
CA LEU A 196 22.47 -22.69 15.44
C LEU A 196 21.25 -21.95 15.98
N ASP A 197 20.89 -22.17 17.24
CA ASP A 197 19.74 -21.51 17.87
C ASP A 197 19.98 -19.99 18.01
N ALA A 198 21.18 -19.57 18.42
CA ALA A 198 21.56 -18.15 18.48
C ALA A 198 21.55 -17.46 17.10
N ILE A 199 22.02 -18.15 16.06
CA ILE A 199 21.99 -17.64 14.68
C ILE A 199 20.54 -17.58 14.14
N GLN A 200 19.66 -18.45 14.61
CA GLN A 200 18.25 -18.43 14.25
C GLN A 200 17.52 -17.23 14.87
N GLU A 201 17.81 -16.89 16.12
CA GLU A 201 17.29 -15.69 16.77
C GLU A 201 17.77 -14.42 16.04
N GLU A 202 19.05 -14.35 15.65
CA GLU A 202 19.58 -13.25 14.84
C GLU A 202 18.92 -13.16 13.45
N GLN A 203 18.55 -14.30 12.85
CA GLN A 203 17.73 -14.31 11.62
C GLN A 203 16.33 -13.75 11.85
N MET A 204 15.71 -14.01 13.01
CA MET A 204 14.38 -13.46 13.33
C MET A 204 14.45 -11.94 13.55
N ASP A 205 15.48 -11.43 14.21
CA ASP A 205 15.73 -9.98 14.33
C ASP A 205 15.98 -9.35 12.95
N ALA A 206 16.79 -10.00 12.11
CA ALA A 206 17.03 -9.55 10.73
C ALA A 206 15.78 -9.64 9.83
N MET A 207 14.80 -10.50 10.15
CA MET A 207 13.48 -10.50 9.52
C MET A 207 12.64 -9.28 9.95
N GLY A 208 12.77 -8.82 11.20
CA GLY A 208 12.17 -7.55 11.65
C GLY A 208 12.66 -6.37 10.81
N ASP A 209 13.97 -6.31 10.55
CA ASP A 209 14.59 -5.33 9.65
C ASP A 209 14.09 -5.45 8.20
N GLN A 210 13.65 -6.65 7.78
CA GLN A 210 13.10 -6.92 6.45
C GLN A 210 11.79 -6.14 6.20
N LEU A 211 10.97 -5.90 7.23
CA LEU A 211 9.77 -5.06 7.13
C LEU A 211 10.12 -3.60 6.82
N GLY A 212 11.23 -3.09 7.37
CA GLY A 212 11.78 -1.78 7.01
C GLY A 212 12.19 -1.71 5.54
N MET A 213 12.85 -2.75 5.04
CA MET A 213 13.21 -2.87 3.62
C MET A 213 11.97 -2.97 2.72
N PHE A 214 10.92 -3.70 3.11
CA PHE A 214 9.67 -3.74 2.36
C PHE A 214 9.11 -2.32 2.18
N LYS A 215 9.08 -1.50 3.23
CA LYS A 215 8.63 -0.09 3.12
C LYS A 215 9.47 0.71 2.13
N GLU A 216 10.79 0.51 2.11
CA GLU A 216 11.70 1.17 1.16
C GLU A 216 11.48 0.68 -0.28
N GLN A 217 11.11 -0.58 -0.49
CA GLN A 217 10.74 -1.11 -1.82
C GLN A 217 9.34 -0.66 -2.27
N PHE A 218 8.40 -0.51 -1.34
CA PHE A 218 7.03 -0.08 -1.64
C PHE A 218 6.97 1.40 -2.03
N ARG A 219 7.84 2.25 -1.47
CA ARG A 219 7.85 3.69 -1.75
C ARG A 219 8.00 4.02 -3.25
N PRO A 220 9.01 3.51 -3.98
CA PRO A 220 9.08 3.67 -5.43
C PRO A 220 7.85 3.10 -6.14
N MET A 221 7.32 1.97 -5.68
CA MET A 221 6.18 1.31 -6.33
C MET A 221 4.91 2.17 -6.29
N VAL A 222 4.61 2.79 -5.15
CA VAL A 222 3.45 3.68 -5.00
C VAL A 222 3.54 4.86 -5.96
N TRP A 223 4.70 5.51 -6.06
CA TRP A 223 4.89 6.63 -6.98
C TRP A 223 4.85 6.22 -8.45
N ILE A 224 5.44 5.06 -8.78
CA ILE A 224 5.34 4.51 -10.13
C ILE A 224 3.86 4.27 -10.46
N MET A 225 3.11 3.66 -9.55
CA MET A 225 1.69 3.37 -9.73
C MET A 225 0.87 4.66 -9.86
N PHE A 226 1.14 5.66 -9.03
CA PHE A 226 0.49 6.97 -9.06
C PHE A 226 0.67 7.69 -10.40
N LEU A 227 1.84 7.59 -11.04
CA LEU A 227 2.08 8.17 -12.36
C LEU A 227 1.56 7.30 -13.49
N THR A 228 1.69 5.97 -13.36
CA THR A 228 1.37 5.02 -14.44
C THR A 228 -0.13 4.80 -14.57
N ILE A 229 -0.85 4.64 -13.46
CA ILE A 229 -2.28 4.32 -13.47
C ILE A 229 -3.08 5.38 -14.24
N PRO A 230 -2.99 6.68 -13.94
CA PRO A 230 -3.77 7.67 -14.65
C PRO A 230 -3.49 7.66 -16.17
N ALA A 231 -2.24 7.47 -16.60
CA ALA A 231 -1.90 7.34 -18.02
C ALA A 231 -2.56 6.13 -18.67
N PHE A 232 -2.60 4.99 -17.98
CA PHE A 232 -3.32 3.79 -18.44
C PHE A 232 -4.84 3.98 -18.45
N LEU A 233 -5.40 4.65 -17.44
CA LEU A 233 -6.82 4.97 -17.38
C LEU A 233 -7.23 5.88 -18.54
N TRP A 234 -6.38 6.85 -18.90
CA TRP A 234 -6.57 7.65 -20.11
C TRP A 234 -6.52 6.80 -21.38
N MET A 235 -5.57 5.86 -21.49
CA MET A 235 -5.51 4.93 -22.63
C MET A 235 -6.79 4.10 -22.78
N PHE A 236 -7.34 3.57 -21.68
CA PHE A 236 -8.62 2.87 -21.69
C PHE A 236 -9.79 3.78 -22.10
N TRP A 237 -9.73 5.08 -21.77
CA TRP A 237 -10.74 6.06 -22.16
C TRP A 237 -10.66 6.42 -23.66
N VAL A 238 -9.44 6.52 -24.22
CA VAL A 238 -9.20 6.77 -25.65
C VAL A 238 -9.74 5.64 -26.52
N ILE A 239 -9.42 4.39 -26.16
CA ILE A 239 -9.74 3.20 -26.98
C ILE A 239 -11.13 2.64 -26.67
N GLY A 240 -11.63 2.84 -25.45
CA GLY A 240 -12.81 2.15 -24.95
C GLY A 240 -12.45 0.82 -24.27
N TYR A 241 -12.99 0.60 -23.07
CA TYR A 241 -12.79 -0.60 -22.28
C TYR A 241 -14.10 -1.32 -22.02
N ARG A 242 -14.15 -2.63 -22.28
CA ARG A 242 -15.28 -3.53 -21.94
C ARG A 242 -16.66 -2.96 -22.31
N GLY A 243 -16.83 -2.47 -23.54
CA GLY A 243 -18.11 -1.96 -24.03
C GLY A 243 -18.44 -0.52 -23.60
N SER A 244 -17.51 0.20 -22.97
CA SER A 244 -17.60 1.65 -22.82
C SER A 244 -17.38 2.35 -24.17
N GLU A 245 -18.11 3.43 -24.40
CA GLU A 245 -17.85 4.34 -25.52
C GLU A 245 -16.41 4.86 -25.46
N SER A 246 -15.74 4.86 -26.62
CA SER A 246 -14.41 5.41 -26.80
C SER A 246 -14.50 6.92 -27.01
N ALA A 247 -13.60 7.67 -26.39
CA ALA A 247 -13.54 9.12 -26.60
C ALA A 247 -13.00 9.49 -27.98
N TYR A 248 -12.17 8.62 -28.56
CA TYR A 248 -11.62 8.75 -29.91
C TYR A 248 -11.99 7.53 -30.76
N PRO A 249 -13.22 7.48 -31.31
CA PRO A 249 -13.69 6.36 -32.12
C PRO A 249 -12.81 6.10 -33.35
N GLU A 250 -12.28 7.17 -33.95
CA GLU A 250 -11.40 7.08 -35.11
C GLU A 250 -10.08 6.37 -34.80
N ILE A 251 -9.59 6.49 -33.56
CA ILE A 251 -8.37 5.82 -33.10
C ILE A 251 -8.66 4.37 -32.73
N ALA A 252 -9.75 4.14 -32.00
CA ALA A 252 -10.17 2.79 -31.62
C ALA A 252 -10.43 1.89 -32.85
N ALA A 253 -11.03 2.47 -33.91
CA ALA A 253 -11.32 1.78 -35.16
C ALA A 253 -10.11 1.62 -36.09
N GLN A 254 -8.92 2.11 -35.72
CA GLN A 254 -7.73 1.92 -36.57
C GLN A 254 -7.36 0.44 -36.63
N GLU A 255 -7.29 -0.05 -37.86
CA GLU A 255 -6.83 -1.39 -38.16
C GLU A 255 -5.30 -1.43 -38.22
N LEU A 256 -4.71 -2.31 -37.42
CA LEU A 256 -3.29 -2.62 -37.41
C LEU A 256 -3.09 -4.03 -37.95
N ILE A 257 -2.09 -4.22 -38.80
CA ILE A 257 -1.69 -5.56 -39.25
C ILE A 257 -0.60 -6.08 -38.31
N VAL A 258 -0.91 -7.14 -37.56
CA VAL A 258 0.02 -7.83 -36.69
C VAL A 258 0.42 -9.20 -37.28
N PRO A 259 1.70 -9.61 -37.18
CA PRO A 259 2.18 -10.85 -37.82
C PRO A 259 1.47 -12.14 -37.37
N ILE A 260 0.91 -12.17 -36.16
CA ILE A 260 0.35 -13.39 -35.54
C ILE A 260 -1.17 -13.48 -35.73
N ALA A 261 -1.86 -12.35 -35.91
CA ALA A 261 -3.32 -12.29 -35.92
C ALA A 261 -3.92 -11.53 -37.12
N GLY A 262 -3.10 -11.06 -38.05
CA GLY A 262 -3.57 -10.32 -39.22
C GLY A 262 -4.08 -8.93 -38.85
N THR A 263 -5.21 -8.53 -39.42
CA THR A 263 -5.81 -7.21 -39.19
C THR A 263 -6.60 -7.20 -37.88
N VAL A 264 -6.18 -6.37 -36.94
CA VAL A 264 -6.81 -6.21 -35.61
C VAL A 264 -6.98 -4.74 -35.27
N THR A 265 -8.00 -4.41 -34.48
CA THR A 265 -8.18 -3.07 -33.91
C THR A 265 -7.49 -2.96 -32.54
N TRP A 266 -7.35 -1.74 -32.02
CA TRP A 266 -6.67 -1.52 -30.74
C TRP A 266 -7.43 -2.08 -29.53
N ASP A 267 -8.76 -2.13 -29.62
CA ASP A 267 -9.66 -2.67 -28.59
C ASP A 267 -9.80 -4.20 -28.65
N ALA A 268 -9.31 -4.84 -29.71
CA ALA A 268 -9.39 -6.28 -29.91
C ALA A 268 -8.59 -7.03 -28.83
N GLY A 269 -9.24 -8.00 -28.18
CA GLY A 269 -8.60 -8.91 -27.24
C GLY A 269 -7.80 -9.99 -28.00
N LEU A 270 -6.47 -9.90 -27.97
CA LEU A 270 -5.61 -10.82 -28.72
C LEU A 270 -5.19 -12.04 -27.90
N VAL A 271 -4.92 -11.84 -26.61
CA VAL A 271 -4.49 -12.90 -25.68
C VAL A 271 -5.37 -12.81 -24.43
N GLY A 272 -6.48 -13.55 -24.41
CA GLY A 272 -7.46 -13.51 -23.33
C GLY A 272 -8.11 -12.12 -23.18
N PRO A 273 -8.28 -11.58 -21.95
CA PRO A 273 -8.89 -10.26 -21.74
C PRO A 273 -7.94 -9.07 -22.07
N ILE A 274 -6.75 -9.34 -22.62
CA ILE A 274 -5.72 -8.34 -22.87
C ILE A 274 -5.92 -7.76 -24.28
N GLN A 275 -6.23 -6.45 -24.34
CA GLN A 275 -6.40 -5.71 -25.59
C GLN A 275 -5.08 -5.48 -26.32
N MET A 276 -5.13 -5.30 -27.64
CA MET A 276 -3.95 -5.16 -28.50
C MET A 276 -3.02 -4.01 -28.07
N TRP A 277 -3.57 -2.88 -27.63
CA TRP A 277 -2.76 -1.75 -27.17
C TRP A 277 -1.93 -2.09 -25.92
N ILE A 278 -2.44 -2.96 -25.03
CA ILE A 278 -1.72 -3.42 -23.83
C ILE A 278 -0.55 -4.31 -24.26
N VAL A 279 -0.80 -5.20 -25.23
CA VAL A 279 0.26 -6.06 -25.81
C VAL A 279 1.35 -5.20 -26.43
N TRP A 280 0.97 -4.17 -27.19
CA TRP A 280 1.93 -3.24 -27.80
C TRP A 280 2.71 -2.45 -26.75
N TYR A 281 2.02 -1.90 -25.75
CA TYR A 281 2.67 -1.21 -24.63
C TYR A 281 3.68 -2.12 -23.92
N PHE A 282 3.29 -3.35 -23.62
CA PHE A 282 4.16 -4.32 -22.94
C PHE A 282 5.38 -4.67 -23.79
N LEU A 283 5.19 -4.89 -25.09
CA LEU A 283 6.28 -5.14 -26.04
C LEU A 283 7.27 -3.97 -26.06
N CYS A 284 6.78 -2.73 -26.19
CA CYS A 284 7.60 -1.52 -26.15
C CYS A 284 8.34 -1.37 -24.80
N SER A 285 7.64 -1.58 -23.68
CA SER A 285 8.21 -1.50 -22.33
C SER A 285 9.30 -2.55 -22.12
N MET A 286 9.09 -3.79 -22.57
CA MET A 286 10.06 -4.88 -22.46
C MET A 286 11.29 -4.61 -23.34
N ALA A 287 11.08 -4.20 -24.58
CA ALA A 287 12.17 -3.84 -25.49
C ALA A 287 13.00 -2.67 -24.93
N PHE A 288 12.34 -1.64 -24.40
CA PHE A 288 13.04 -0.51 -23.79
C PHE A 288 13.81 -0.92 -22.54
N THR A 289 13.21 -1.75 -21.67
CA THR A 289 13.90 -2.27 -20.49
C THR A 289 15.19 -2.99 -20.87
N GLN A 290 15.16 -3.81 -21.92
CA GLN A 290 16.35 -4.48 -22.44
C GLN A 290 17.38 -3.49 -23.01
N LEU A 291 16.94 -2.47 -23.75
CA LEU A 291 17.82 -1.43 -24.28
C LEU A 291 18.51 -0.65 -23.16
N VAL A 292 17.78 -0.25 -22.12
CA VAL A 292 18.32 0.45 -20.95
C VAL A 292 19.32 -0.42 -20.20
N GLN A 293 18.96 -1.67 -19.89
CA GLN A 293 19.85 -2.61 -19.20
C GLN A 293 21.16 -2.82 -19.97
N LYS A 294 21.07 -2.98 -21.30
CA LYS A 294 22.25 -3.20 -22.15
C LYS A 294 23.09 -1.94 -22.35
N SER A 295 22.46 -0.76 -22.42
CA SER A 295 23.17 0.52 -22.59
C SER A 295 23.93 0.96 -21.33
N LEU A 296 23.39 0.66 -20.15
CA LEU A 296 24.00 1.02 -18.86
C LEU A 296 24.90 -0.09 -18.29
N ASN A 297 25.03 -1.24 -18.98
CA ASN A 297 25.77 -2.41 -18.54
C ASN A 297 25.43 -2.86 -17.10
N ILE A 298 24.19 -2.61 -16.66
CA ILE A 298 23.71 -2.99 -15.34
C ILE A 298 23.23 -4.44 -15.45
N GLN A 299 24.07 -5.38 -15.05
CA GLN A 299 23.70 -6.78 -14.91
C GLN A 299 22.75 -6.92 -13.71
N MET A 300 21.45 -6.80 -13.94
CA MET A 300 20.39 -7.13 -12.98
C MET A 300 20.13 -8.65 -12.94
N SER A 301 21.17 -9.46 -13.07
CA SER A 301 21.09 -10.91 -12.88
C SER A 301 22.21 -11.27 -11.92
N PRO A 302 21.90 -11.77 -10.71
CA PRO A 302 22.95 -12.28 -9.86
C PRO A 302 23.66 -13.38 -10.64
N THR A 303 24.97 -13.26 -10.78
CA THR A 303 25.81 -14.36 -11.22
C THR A 303 25.54 -15.52 -10.27
N SER A 304 24.77 -16.51 -10.73
CA SER A 304 24.73 -17.79 -10.04
C SER A 304 26.11 -18.42 -10.24
N SER A 305 26.96 -18.28 -9.23
CA SER A 305 28.17 -19.07 -9.06
C SER A 305 28.15 -19.65 -7.66
#